data_AF-A0A101G7F0-F1
#
_entry.id   AF-A0A101G7F0-F1
#
_cell.length_a   1.000
_cell.length_b   1.000
_cell.length_c   1.000
_cell.angle_alpha   90.00
_cell.angle_beta   90.00
_cell.angle_gamma   90.00
#
_symmetry.space_group_name_H-M   'P 1'
#
loop_
_entity.id
_entity.type
_entity.pdbx_description
1 polymer ?
#
loop_
_entity_poly.entity_id
_entity_poly.type
_entity_poly.pdbx_seq_one_letter_code
_entity_poly.pdbx_strand_id
1 'polypeptide(L)'
;MFELTDKVAKVETEEELRKFLPDSFFRTAHHISPERRIEIQSVCQKYVDHSISSTINLPEDIEPEVISNIYLKAWEKGLKGVTVYRDGSRFPILTADSKPSEFQAFKDKKFEVEAGREKRVFFGDEVMRMPDGTLTTPFHYFRALGIKNNQDIEVV
;
A
#
# COMPACT_ATOMS: atom_id res chain seq x y z
N MET A 1 40.44 9.49 12.42
CA MET A 1 39.00 9.16 12.45
C MET A 1 38.21 10.35 11.87
N PHE A 2 38.50 10.76 10.63
CA PHE A 2 37.95 11.98 9.99
C PHE A 2 37.40 11.73 8.57
N GLU A 3 37.43 10.50 8.05
CA GLU A 3 37.27 10.30 6.60
C GLU A 3 35.86 10.42 6.03
N LEU A 4 34.79 10.21 6.80
CA LEU A 4 33.43 10.24 6.24
C LEU A 4 32.81 11.64 6.33
N THR A 5 33.04 12.34 7.45
CA THR A 5 32.50 13.68 7.69
C THR A 5 33.05 14.68 6.66
N ASP A 6 34.33 14.62 6.34
CA ASP A 6 34.96 15.52 5.36
C ASP A 6 34.54 15.22 3.91
N LYS A 7 34.25 13.94 3.60
CA LYS A 7 33.80 13.51 2.27
C LYS A 7 32.34 13.89 2.00
N VAL A 8 31.49 13.83 3.03
CA VAL A 8 30.05 14.16 2.93
C VAL A 8 29.79 15.67 3.01
N ALA A 9 30.66 16.44 3.66
CA ALA A 9 30.48 17.89 3.84
C ALA A 9 30.43 18.72 2.54
N LYS A 10 30.90 18.16 1.42
CA LYS A 10 30.94 18.82 0.10
C LYS A 10 29.90 18.28 -0.88
N VAL A 11 29.03 17.39 -0.44
CA VAL A 11 28.05 16.77 -1.31
C VAL A 11 26.80 17.64 -1.39
N GLU A 12 26.36 17.95 -2.61
CA GLU A 12 25.18 18.79 -2.86
C GLU A 12 23.96 18.00 -3.33
N THR A 13 24.16 16.75 -3.78
CA THR A 13 23.10 15.91 -4.36
C THR A 13 23.01 14.51 -3.74
N GLU A 14 21.82 13.91 -3.77
CA GLU A 14 21.61 12.54 -3.26
C GLU A 14 22.42 11.49 -4.04
N GLU A 15 22.58 11.66 -5.35
CA GLU A 15 23.34 10.75 -6.21
C GLU A 15 24.82 10.67 -5.83
N GLU A 16 25.39 11.79 -5.40
CA GLU A 16 26.76 11.84 -4.89
C GLU A 16 26.87 11.20 -3.51
N LEU A 17 25.87 11.37 -2.63
CA LEU A 17 25.82 10.71 -1.32
C LEU A 17 25.81 9.19 -1.46
N ARG A 18 25.11 8.66 -2.46
CA ARG A 18 25.03 7.21 -2.74
C ARG A 18 26.37 6.57 -3.07
N LYS A 19 27.38 7.35 -3.48
CA LYS A 19 28.75 6.84 -3.71
C LYS A 19 29.50 6.56 -2.41
N PHE A 20 29.07 7.17 -1.30
CA PHE A 20 29.77 7.12 -0.02
C PHE A 20 28.99 6.38 1.08
N LEU A 21 27.66 6.31 0.95
CA LEU A 21 26.77 5.69 1.92
C LEU A 21 26.14 4.41 1.36
N PRO A 22 25.88 3.40 2.20
CA PRO A 22 25.21 2.18 1.76
C PRO A 22 23.77 2.46 1.35
N ASP A 23 23.24 1.67 0.42
CA ASP A 23 21.86 1.80 -0.08
C ASP A 23 20.80 1.79 1.02
N SER A 24 21.06 1.08 2.12
CA SER A 24 20.17 1.04 3.28
C SER A 24 19.90 2.41 3.90
N PHE A 25 20.82 3.37 3.75
CA PHE A 25 20.69 4.72 4.29
C PHE A 25 19.58 5.53 3.61
N PHE A 26 19.27 5.22 2.35
CA PHE A 26 18.28 5.93 1.54
C PHE A 26 16.89 5.29 1.58
N ARG A 27 16.67 4.30 2.45
CA ARG A 27 15.37 3.64 2.60
C ARG A 27 14.40 4.56 3.34
N THR A 28 13.31 4.89 2.67
CA THR A 28 12.17 5.62 3.25
C THR A 28 11.07 4.66 3.70
N ALA A 29 9.99 5.19 4.28
CA ALA A 29 8.88 4.38 4.80
C ALA A 29 8.25 3.44 3.75
N HIS A 30 8.17 3.86 2.48
CA HIS A 30 7.61 3.06 1.38
C HIS A 30 8.50 1.88 0.98
N HIS A 31 9.77 1.84 1.41
CA HIS A 31 10.69 0.75 1.12
C HIS A 31 10.62 -0.40 2.14
N ILE A 32 9.80 -0.26 3.19
CA ILE A 32 9.69 -1.26 4.25
C ILE A 32 8.38 -2.01 4.09
N SER A 33 8.45 -3.34 3.97
CA SER A 33 7.25 -4.17 3.86
C SER A 33 6.37 -4.07 5.11
N PRO A 34 5.03 -4.23 4.98
CA PRO A 34 4.11 -4.20 6.11
C PRO A 34 4.45 -5.23 7.19
N GLU A 35 4.84 -6.44 6.81
CA GLU A 35 5.26 -7.50 7.73
C GLU A 35 6.44 -7.06 8.58
N ARG A 36 7.45 -6.44 7.95
CA ARG A 36 8.64 -5.98 8.66
C ARG A 36 8.31 -4.83 9.60
N ARG A 37 7.38 -3.94 9.22
CA ARG A 37 6.86 -2.89 10.11
C ARG A 37 6.20 -3.47 11.35
N ILE A 38 5.35 -4.48 11.18
CA ILE A 38 4.69 -5.20 12.30
C ILE A 38 5.73 -5.84 13.20
N GLU A 39 6.73 -6.50 12.63
CA GLU A 39 7.79 -7.17 13.39
C GLU A 39 8.57 -6.15 14.24
N ILE A 40 9.02 -5.04 13.65
CA ILE A 40 9.71 -3.97 14.36
C ILE A 40 8.85 -3.43 15.50
N GLN A 41 7.58 -3.11 15.22
CA GLN A 41 6.65 -2.60 16.23
C GLN A 41 6.43 -3.63 17.36
N SER A 42 6.35 -4.92 17.03
CA SER A 42 6.14 -6.00 18.01
C SER A 42 7.32 -6.15 18.96
N VAL A 43 8.54 -5.97 18.46
CA VAL A 43 9.76 -6.00 19.28
C VAL A 43 9.75 -4.82 20.24
N CYS A 44 9.44 -3.61 19.77
CA CYS A 44 9.34 -2.42 20.61
C CYS A 44 8.22 -2.55 21.65
N GLN A 45 7.05 -3.06 21.27
CA GLN A 45 5.86 -3.15 22.13
C GLN A 45 6.09 -3.99 23.40
N LYS A 46 7.02 -4.95 23.38
CA LYS A 46 7.42 -5.75 24.56
C LYS A 46 7.98 -4.90 25.70
N TYR A 47 8.52 -3.73 25.38
CA TYR A 47 9.16 -2.81 26.33
C TYR A 47 8.35 -1.52 26.53
N VAL A 48 7.11 -1.48 26.03
CA VAL A 48 6.21 -0.32 26.14
C VAL A 48 4.92 -0.74 26.83
N ASP A 49 4.66 -0.14 27.99
CA ASP A 49 3.47 -0.34 28.82
C ASP A 49 2.19 0.23 28.19
N HIS A 50 2.31 1.31 27.42
CA HIS A 50 1.25 1.91 26.61
C HIS A 50 1.27 1.40 25.16
N SER A 51 0.52 2.06 24.27
CA SER A 51 0.49 1.77 22.82
C SER A 51 1.51 2.61 22.06
N ILE A 52 1.95 2.11 20.89
CA ILE A 52 2.88 2.82 20.00
C ILE A 52 2.09 3.47 18.85
N SER A 53 2.30 4.77 18.63
CA SER A 53 1.78 5.47 17.44
C SER A 53 2.73 5.24 16.26
N SER A 54 2.38 4.33 15.36
CA SER A 54 3.15 4.01 14.16
C SER A 54 2.25 3.70 12.97
N THR A 55 2.54 4.33 11.83
CA THR A 55 1.72 4.24 10.60
C THR A 55 2.40 3.40 9.53
N ILE A 56 1.81 2.28 9.15
CA ILE A 56 2.22 1.49 7.99
C ILE A 56 1.70 2.19 6.73
N ASN A 57 2.62 2.74 5.94
CA ASN A 57 2.28 3.36 4.65
C ASN A 57 2.18 2.28 3.58
N LEU A 58 1.08 2.31 2.83
CA LEU A 58 0.77 1.35 1.78
C LEU A 58 0.58 2.07 0.44
N PRO A 59 0.95 1.43 -0.68
CA PRO A 59 0.69 1.99 -2.00
C PRO A 59 -0.81 2.12 -2.25
N GLU A 60 -1.18 3.01 -3.16
CA GLU A 60 -2.57 3.29 -3.48
C GLU A 60 -3.31 2.05 -4.02
N ASP A 61 -2.64 1.26 -4.86
CA ASP A 61 -3.15 0.03 -5.47
C ASP A 61 -2.84 -1.22 -4.64
N ILE A 62 -2.78 -1.10 -3.31
CA ILE A 62 -2.61 -2.27 -2.44
C ILE A 62 -3.87 -3.13 -2.42
N GLU A 63 -3.71 -4.45 -2.45
CA GLU A 63 -4.83 -5.37 -2.33
C GLU A 63 -5.47 -5.31 -0.93
N PRO A 64 -6.82 -5.33 -0.83
CA PRO A 64 -7.53 -5.37 0.45
C PRO A 64 -7.12 -6.55 1.35
N GLU A 65 -6.80 -7.71 0.74
CA GLU A 65 -6.31 -8.89 1.46
C GLU A 65 -5.02 -8.59 2.25
N VAL A 66 -4.12 -7.78 1.70
CA VAL A 66 -2.89 -7.39 2.40
C VAL A 66 -3.21 -6.56 3.65
N ILE A 67 -4.19 -5.66 3.57
CA ILE A 67 -4.64 -4.85 4.71
C ILE A 67 -5.26 -5.74 5.79
N SER A 68 -6.11 -6.69 5.40
CA SER A 68 -6.67 -7.71 6.31
C SER A 68 -5.56 -8.47 7.05
N ASN A 69 -4.56 -8.94 6.30
CA ASN A 69 -3.42 -9.67 6.84
C ASN A 69 -2.56 -8.83 7.78
N ILE A 70 -2.43 -7.52 7.57
CA ILE A 70 -1.75 -6.61 8.49
C ILE A 70 -2.43 -6.63 9.86
N TYR A 71 -3.76 -6.52 9.89
CA TYR A 71 -4.51 -6.53 11.16
C TYR A 71 -4.40 -7.87 11.88
N LEU A 72 -4.54 -8.99 11.14
CA LEU A 72 -4.42 -10.33 11.71
C LEU A 72 -3.02 -10.57 12.29
N LYS A 73 -1.97 -10.29 11.52
CA LYS A 73 -0.58 -10.45 11.97
C LYS A 73 -0.24 -9.53 13.16
N ALA A 74 -0.76 -8.31 13.17
CA ALA A 74 -0.56 -7.39 14.29
C ALA A 74 -1.18 -7.93 15.59
N TRP A 75 -2.40 -8.48 15.50
CA TRP A 75 -3.07 -9.14 16.63
C TRP A 75 -2.31 -10.39 17.09
N GLU A 76 -1.90 -11.26 16.17
CA GLU A 76 -1.09 -12.46 16.48
C GLU A 76 0.24 -12.13 17.18
N LYS A 77 0.83 -10.98 16.85
CA LYS A 77 2.07 -10.48 17.46
C LYS A 77 1.86 -9.74 18.78
N GLY A 78 0.63 -9.64 19.27
CA GLY A 78 0.30 -8.99 20.54
C GLY A 78 0.42 -7.47 20.51
N LEU A 79 0.27 -6.84 19.34
CA LEU A 79 0.23 -5.38 19.24
C LEU A 79 -1.08 -4.85 19.83
N LYS A 80 -0.98 -3.74 20.58
CA LYS A 80 -2.15 -3.06 21.16
C LYS A 80 -2.92 -2.22 20.15
N GLY A 81 -2.31 -1.95 18.99
CA GLY A 81 -2.90 -1.19 17.91
C GLY A 81 -1.95 -1.08 16.72
N VAL A 82 -2.52 -0.84 15.54
CA VAL A 82 -1.78 -0.58 14.30
C VAL A 82 -2.52 0.48 13.51
N THR A 83 -1.79 1.41 12.91
CA THR A 83 -2.34 2.42 12.02
C THR A 83 -1.89 2.12 10.60
N VAL A 84 -2.82 2.13 9.66
CA VAL A 84 -2.55 1.97 8.23
C VAL A 84 -2.89 3.27 7.52
N TYR A 85 -2.01 3.71 6.63
CA TYR A 85 -2.27 4.79 5.70
C TYR A 85 -2.04 4.29 4.29
N ARG A 86 -3.11 4.22 3.49
CA ARG A 86 -3.03 3.90 2.07
C ARG A 86 -2.93 5.20 1.29
N ASP A 87 -1.96 5.30 0.39
CA ASP A 87 -1.82 6.46 -0.49
C ASP A 87 -3.12 6.65 -1.30
N GLY A 88 -3.52 7.90 -1.55
CA GLY A 88 -4.78 8.22 -2.24
C GLY A 88 -6.07 7.92 -1.46
N SER A 89 -5.99 7.43 -0.22
CA SER A 89 -7.19 7.17 0.60
C SER A 89 -7.92 8.44 1.07
N ARG A 90 -7.25 9.59 1.04
CA ARG A 90 -7.80 10.91 1.40
C ARG A 90 -7.59 11.89 0.26
N PHE A 91 -8.48 12.88 0.17
CA PHE A 91 -8.33 13.97 -0.79
C PHE A 91 -7.06 14.77 -0.46
N PRO A 92 -6.14 14.98 -1.42
CA PRO A 92 -4.91 15.70 -1.17
C PRO A 92 -5.20 17.18 -0.89
N ILE A 93 -4.58 17.74 0.15
CA ILE A 93 -4.67 19.17 0.49
C ILE A 93 -3.73 19.99 -0.40
N LEU A 94 -2.65 19.36 -0.90
CA LEU A 94 -1.72 19.93 -1.86
C LEU A 94 -1.91 19.25 -3.20
N THR A 95 -2.38 19.99 -4.19
CA THR A 95 -2.49 19.51 -5.57
C THR A 95 -1.14 19.70 -6.25
N ALA A 96 -0.38 18.62 -6.40
CA ALA A 96 0.68 18.59 -7.41
C ALA A 96 0.03 18.28 -8.75
N ASP A 97 0.46 18.94 -9.84
CA ASP A 97 0.09 18.63 -11.24
C ASP A 97 0.63 17.25 -11.64
N SER A 98 0.14 16.21 -10.98
CA SER A 98 0.50 14.83 -11.19
C SER A 98 -0.61 14.15 -11.98
N LYS A 99 -0.20 13.33 -12.95
CA LYS A 99 -1.16 12.52 -13.71
C LYS A 99 -1.84 11.55 -12.73
N PRO A 100 -3.18 11.39 -12.81
CA PRO A 100 -3.89 10.41 -11.98
C PRO A 100 -3.30 9.02 -12.21
N SER A 101 -3.13 8.26 -11.13
CA SER A 101 -2.64 6.88 -11.21
C SER A 101 -3.61 5.99 -11.98
N GLU A 102 -3.13 4.84 -12.46
CA GLU A 102 -3.99 3.86 -13.12
C GLU A 102 -5.14 3.43 -12.21
N PHE A 103 -4.87 3.30 -10.90
CA PHE A 103 -5.87 2.98 -9.89
C PHE A 103 -6.93 4.10 -9.77
N GLN A 104 -6.53 5.36 -9.72
CA GLN A 104 -7.48 6.49 -9.65
C GLN A 104 -8.36 6.58 -10.90
N ALA A 105 -7.79 6.36 -12.08
CA ALA A 105 -8.55 6.35 -13.33
C ALA A 105 -9.53 5.16 -13.41
N PHE A 106 -9.22 4.05 -12.74
CA PHE A 106 -10.05 2.85 -12.74
C PHE A 106 -11.11 2.85 -11.62
N LYS A 107 -10.85 3.55 -10.51
CA LYS A 107 -11.75 3.65 -9.36
C LYS A 107 -13.17 4.07 -9.74
N ASP A 108 -13.28 5.08 -10.60
CA ASP A 108 -14.59 5.64 -10.99
C ASP A 108 -15.31 4.83 -12.08
N LYS A 109 -14.68 3.76 -12.60
CA LYS A 109 -15.31 2.88 -13.58
C LYS A 109 -16.36 2.01 -12.90
N LYS A 110 -17.51 1.89 -13.57
CA LYS A 110 -18.61 1.02 -13.18
C LYS A 110 -18.56 -0.27 -13.97
N PHE A 111 -18.79 -1.37 -13.28
CA PHE A 111 -18.87 -2.72 -13.82
C PHE A 111 -20.22 -3.31 -13.48
N GLU A 112 -20.98 -3.70 -14.49
CA GLU A 112 -22.24 -4.41 -14.30
C GLU A 112 -21.97 -5.90 -14.45
N VAL A 113 -22.25 -6.67 -13.40
CA VAL A 113 -22.13 -8.12 -13.41
C VAL A 113 -23.53 -8.71 -13.27
N GLU A 114 -23.89 -9.58 -14.21
CA GLU A 114 -25.15 -10.32 -14.20
C GLU A 114 -24.90 -11.71 -13.63
N ALA A 115 -25.35 -11.95 -12.39
CA ALA A 115 -25.25 -13.25 -11.75
C ALA A 115 -26.65 -13.88 -11.72
N GLY A 116 -27.04 -14.52 -12.82
CA GLY A 116 -28.38 -15.11 -12.97
C GLY A 116 -29.48 -14.06 -13.11
N ARG A 117 -30.38 -13.93 -12.11
CA ARG A 117 -31.47 -12.93 -12.11
C ARG A 117 -31.13 -11.62 -11.40
N GLU A 118 -29.97 -11.54 -10.75
CA GLU A 118 -29.53 -10.33 -10.04
C GLU A 118 -28.46 -9.60 -10.86
N LYS A 119 -28.72 -8.32 -11.15
CA LYS A 119 -27.73 -7.39 -11.67
C LYS A 119 -27.10 -6.65 -10.51
N ARG A 120 -25.77 -6.72 -10.38
CA ARG A 120 -25.01 -5.93 -9.41
C ARG A 120 -24.03 -5.02 -10.12
N VAL A 121 -23.99 -3.77 -9.68
CA VAL A 121 -23.06 -2.77 -10.17
C VAL A 121 -21.96 -2.61 -9.14
N PHE A 122 -20.70 -2.77 -9.56
CA PHE A 122 -19.53 -2.59 -8.73
C PHE A 122 -18.69 -1.42 -9.21
N PHE A 123 -18.04 -0.71 -8.30
CA PHE A 123 -17.01 0.27 -8.61
C PHE A 123 -15.62 -0.36 -8.63
N GLY A 124 -14.67 0.23 -9.35
CA GLY A 124 -13.31 -0.31 -9.51
C GLY A 124 -12.54 -0.53 -8.19
N ASP A 125 -12.83 0.27 -7.16
CA ASP A 125 -12.22 0.18 -5.83
C ASP A 125 -13.08 -0.52 -4.77
N GLU A 126 -14.23 -1.06 -5.17
CA GLU A 126 -15.13 -1.74 -4.24
C GLU A 126 -14.52 -3.06 -3.76
N VAL A 127 -14.57 -3.32 -2.45
CA VAL A 127 -14.01 -4.54 -1.89
C VAL A 127 -14.99 -5.69 -2.12
N MET A 128 -14.55 -6.71 -2.85
CA MET A 128 -15.29 -7.93 -3.09
C MET A 128 -14.61 -9.13 -2.44
N ARG A 129 -15.43 -10.09 -2.01
CA ARG A 129 -14.97 -11.35 -1.44
C ARG A 129 -15.11 -12.47 -2.47
N MET A 130 -14.01 -13.17 -2.74
CA MET A 130 -13.98 -14.29 -3.65
C MET A 130 -14.55 -15.57 -3.01
N PRO A 131 -14.93 -16.60 -3.79
CA PRO A 131 -15.44 -17.86 -3.24
C PRO A 131 -14.47 -18.61 -2.32
N ASP A 132 -13.16 -18.41 -2.51
CA ASP A 132 -12.10 -18.93 -1.64
C ASP A 132 -11.96 -18.17 -0.32
N GLY A 133 -12.71 -17.08 -0.15
CA GLY A 133 -12.73 -16.25 1.04
C GLY A 133 -11.79 -15.05 1.00
N THR A 134 -10.94 -14.92 -0.03
CA THR A 134 -9.98 -13.81 -0.18
C THR A 134 -10.67 -12.49 -0.54
N LEU A 135 -10.04 -11.38 -0.16
CA LEU A 135 -10.54 -10.02 -0.46
C LEU A 135 -9.79 -9.40 -1.64
N THR A 136 -10.53 -8.89 -2.61
CA THR A 136 -9.94 -8.22 -3.78
C THR A 136 -10.80 -7.03 -4.20
N THR A 137 -10.40 -6.30 -5.23
CA THR A 137 -11.26 -5.29 -5.89
C THR A 137 -11.38 -5.59 -7.38
N PRO A 138 -12.42 -5.09 -8.07
CA PRO A 138 -12.52 -5.24 -9.52
C PRO A 138 -11.27 -4.77 -10.26
N PHE A 139 -10.63 -3.69 -9.82
CA PHE A 139 -9.33 -3.26 -10.37
C PHE A 139 -8.27 -4.37 -10.33
N HIS A 140 -8.04 -4.98 -9.16
CA HIS A 140 -7.03 -6.02 -8.99
C HIS A 140 -7.39 -7.28 -9.78
N TYR A 141 -8.67 -7.66 -9.77
CA TYR A 141 -9.17 -8.81 -10.49
C TYR A 141 -9.02 -8.68 -12.00
N PHE A 142 -9.45 -7.56 -12.60
CA PHE A 142 -9.30 -7.33 -14.04
C PHE A 142 -7.84 -7.16 -14.45
N ARG A 143 -7.02 -6.52 -13.61
CA ARG A 143 -5.58 -6.42 -13.83
C ARG A 143 -4.91 -7.80 -13.85
N ALA A 144 -5.29 -8.70 -12.94
CA ALA A 144 -4.79 -10.07 -12.91
C ALA A 144 -5.19 -10.88 -14.17
N LEU A 145 -6.36 -10.58 -14.75
CA LEU A 145 -6.82 -11.14 -16.02
C LEU A 145 -6.22 -10.46 -17.26
N GLY A 146 -5.42 -9.40 -17.09
CA GLY A 146 -4.83 -8.63 -18.20
C GLY A 146 -5.81 -7.68 -18.92
N ILE A 147 -7.02 -7.50 -18.38
CA ILE A 147 -8.06 -6.66 -18.97
C ILE A 147 -7.84 -5.22 -18.52
N LYS A 148 -7.52 -4.34 -19.48
CA LYS A 148 -7.23 -2.91 -19.22
C LYS A 148 -8.42 -1.98 -19.48
N ASN A 149 -9.42 -2.44 -20.26
CA ASN A 149 -10.55 -1.62 -20.72
C ASN A 149 -11.90 -2.32 -20.52
N ASN A 150 -12.95 -1.52 -20.25
CA ASN A 150 -14.35 -1.95 -20.13
C ASN A 150 -14.93 -2.64 -21.39
N GLN A 151 -14.17 -2.71 -22.48
CA GLN A 151 -14.65 -3.26 -23.76
C GLN A 151 -14.45 -4.78 -23.91
N ASP A 152 -13.70 -5.42 -23.00
CA ASP A 152 -13.41 -6.87 -23.07
C ASP A 152 -14.14 -7.69 -22.00
N ILE A 153 -15.10 -7.10 -21.28
CA ILE A 153 -15.84 -7.76 -20.20
C ILE A 153 -17.19 -8.21 -20.76
N GLU A 154 -17.20 -9.27 -21.57
CA GLU A 154 -18.41 -10.09 -21.73
C GLU A 154 -18.54 -10.96 -20.49
N VAL A 155 -19.41 -10.54 -19.56
CA VAL A 155 -19.89 -11.40 -18.48
C VAL A 155 -20.86 -12.39 -19.12
N VAL A 156 -20.49 -13.67 -19.19
CA VAL A 156 -21.41 -14.78 -19.48
C VAL A 156 -22.04 -15.26 -18.18
#